data_AF-A0A5N5UNG6-F1
#
_entry.id   AF-A0A5N5UNG6-F1
#
_cell.length_a   1.000
_cell.length_b   1.000
_cell.length_c   1.000
_cell.angle_alpha   90.00
_cell.angle_beta   90.00
_cell.angle_gamma   90.00
#
_symmetry.space_group_name_H-M   'P 1'
#
loop_
_entity.id
_entity.type
_entity.pdbx_description
1 polymer ?
#
loop_
_entity_poly.entity_id
_entity_poly.type
_entity_poly.pdbx_seq_one_letter_code
_entity_poly.pdbx_strand_id
1 'polypeptide(L)'
;MTHTPWLRAGIATVLIVELVAAVLVVIRGAQQSPSEADCRVVSGVFREWASVGSDGEDRGEVTGAFAERIRAAADSVSSSSVRDDLNRWAEGADPLAEIRRGPAGAVDDNDPTLVRALGLVFGAADELREDCPESYRVEAE
;
A
#
# COMPACT_ATOMS: atom_id res chain seq x y z
N MET A 1 -32.27 24.55 43.01
CA MET A 1 -31.56 25.60 42.25
C MET A 1 -30.10 25.52 42.67
N THR A 2 -29.08 25.28 41.86
CA THR A 2 -28.89 25.40 40.41
C THR A 2 -27.60 24.63 40.06
N HIS A 3 -27.68 23.54 39.29
CA HIS A 3 -26.48 22.96 38.69
C HIS A 3 -26.15 23.71 37.39
N THR A 4 -25.30 24.72 37.57
CA THR A 4 -24.23 25.19 36.68
C THR A 4 -24.39 24.88 35.18
N PRO A 5 -25.11 25.73 34.41
CA PRO A 5 -25.19 25.60 32.94
C PRO A 5 -23.82 25.66 32.24
N TRP A 6 -22.82 26.25 32.88
CA TRP A 6 -21.45 26.40 32.37
C TRP A 6 -20.69 25.07 32.19
N LEU A 7 -20.94 24.06 33.04
CA LEU A 7 -20.26 22.76 32.96
C LEU A 7 -20.76 21.90 31.79
N ARG A 8 -22.04 22.03 31.42
CA ARG A 8 -22.62 21.33 30.26
C ARG A 8 -22.19 21.95 28.94
N ALA A 9 -22.00 23.27 28.90
CA ALA A 9 -21.54 23.97 27.71
C ALA A 9 -20.09 23.60 27.32
N GLY A 10 -19.21 23.41 28.31
CA GLY A 10 -17.80 23.05 28.07
C GLY A 10 -17.61 21.62 27.54
N ILE A 11 -18.39 20.65 28.02
CA ILE A 11 -18.28 19.25 27.56
C ILE A 11 -18.80 19.12 26.12
N ALA A 12 -19.89 19.81 25.78
CA ALA A 12 -20.44 19.78 24.43
C ALA A 12 -19.48 20.38 23.39
N THR A 13 -18.73 21.43 23.74
CA THR A 13 -17.76 22.05 22.81
C THR A 13 -16.55 21.17 22.54
N VAL A 14 -16.01 20.48 23.55
CA VAL A 14 -14.88 19.55 23.38
C VAL A 14 -15.24 18.40 22.45
N LEU A 15 -16.41 17.78 22.65
CA LEU A 15 -16.88 16.67 21.81
C LEU A 15 -17.08 17.10 20.36
N ILE A 16 -17.60 18.31 20.12
CA ILE A 16 -17.78 18.85 18.76
C ILE A 16 -16.42 19.09 18.09
N VAL A 17 -15.44 19.62 18.80
CA VAL A 17 -14.09 19.87 18.25
C VAL A 17 -13.40 18.54 17.89
N GLU A 18 -13.52 17.52 18.72
CA GLU A 18 -12.93 16.20 18.48
C GLU A 18 -13.58 15.49 17.28
N LEU A 19 -14.91 15.58 17.16
CA LEU A 19 -15.66 15.06 16.02
C LEU A 19 -15.30 15.78 14.71
N VAL A 20 -15.18 17.11 14.74
CA VAL A 20 -14.78 17.90 13.58
C VAL A 20 -13.35 17.57 13.16
N ALA A 21 -12.43 17.38 14.11
CA ALA A 21 -11.07 16.95 13.81
C ALA A 21 -11.01 15.55 13.18
N ALA A 22 -11.77 14.58 13.72
CA ALA A 22 -11.84 13.23 13.16
C ALA A 22 -12.45 13.23 11.74
N VAL A 23 -13.52 14.01 11.52
CA VAL A 23 -14.14 14.17 10.21
C VAL A 23 -13.18 14.85 9.21
N LEU A 24 -12.42 15.86 9.64
CA LEU A 24 -11.42 16.51 8.77
C LEU A 24 -10.25 15.58 8.42
N VAL A 25 -9.85 14.67 9.30
CA VAL A 25 -8.85 13.63 9.01
C VAL A 25 -9.39 12.63 8.00
N VAL A 26 -10.63 12.17 8.17
CA VAL A 26 -11.30 11.24 7.23
C VAL A 26 -11.53 11.89 5.87
N ILE A 27 -11.98 13.15 5.83
CA ILE A 27 -12.19 13.89 4.58
C ILE A 27 -10.86 14.17 3.88
N ARG A 28 -9.78 14.52 4.60
CA ARG A 28 -8.45 14.67 4.00
C ARG A 28 -7.92 13.35 3.43
N GLY A 29 -8.15 12.24 4.12
CA GLY A 29 -7.79 10.91 3.63
C GLY A 29 -8.61 10.46 2.41
N ALA A 30 -9.87 10.91 2.29
CA ALA A 30 -10.78 10.51 1.22
C ALA A 30 -10.77 11.44 -0.02
N GLN A 31 -10.09 12.60 0.02
CA GLN A 31 -10.25 13.67 -0.99
C GLN A 31 -9.02 13.92 -1.87
N GLN A 32 -7.90 13.24 -1.66
CA GLN A 32 -6.72 13.45 -2.49
C GLN A 32 -6.54 12.25 -3.37
N SER A 33 -7.22 12.27 -4.53
CA SER A 33 -6.76 11.49 -5.68
C SER A 33 -5.24 11.65 -5.78
N PRO A 34 -4.49 10.55 -5.96
CA PRO A 34 -3.04 10.59 -5.94
C PRO A 34 -2.49 11.70 -6.83
N SER A 35 -1.44 12.38 -6.36
CA SER A 35 -0.80 13.38 -7.21
C SER A 35 -0.11 12.71 -8.39
N GLU A 36 0.14 13.46 -9.47
CA GLU A 36 0.92 12.95 -10.61
C GLU A 36 2.33 12.49 -10.17
N ALA A 37 2.89 13.14 -9.15
CA ALA A 37 4.17 12.73 -8.57
C ALA A 37 4.07 11.36 -7.88
N ASP A 38 3.00 11.12 -7.11
CA ASP A 38 2.75 9.81 -6.47
C ASP A 38 2.57 8.72 -7.54
N CYS A 39 1.78 8.99 -8.58
CA CYS A 39 1.59 8.03 -9.67
C CYS A 39 2.88 7.76 -10.45
N ARG A 40 3.81 8.73 -10.53
CA ARG A 40 5.13 8.51 -11.14
C ARG A 40 5.98 7.56 -10.31
N VAL A 41 5.92 7.64 -8.98
CA VAL A 41 6.56 6.68 -8.08
C VAL A 41 5.98 5.29 -8.29
N VAL A 42 4.65 5.16 -8.29
CA VAL A 42 3.95 3.90 -8.55
C VAL A 42 4.34 3.29 -9.90
N SER A 43 4.44 4.10 -10.95
CA SER A 43 4.90 3.67 -12.28
C SER A 43 6.32 3.09 -12.24
N GLY A 44 7.21 3.73 -11.47
CA GLY A 44 8.58 3.25 -11.25
C GLY A 44 8.61 1.88 -10.60
N VAL A 45 7.79 1.68 -9.56
CA VAL A 45 7.64 0.39 -8.87
C VAL A 45 7.13 -0.69 -9.83
N PHE A 46 6.08 -0.42 -10.61
CA PHE A 46 5.57 -1.39 -11.59
C PHE A 46 6.59 -1.78 -12.66
N ARG A 47 7.31 -0.79 -13.20
CA ARG A 47 8.35 -1.02 -14.21
C ARG A 47 9.48 -1.88 -13.65
N GLU A 48 9.89 -1.58 -12.43
CA GLU A 48 10.94 -2.35 -11.79
C GLU A 48 10.47 -3.78 -11.47
N TRP A 49 9.26 -3.97 -10.95
CA TRP A 49 8.67 -5.30 -10.75
C TRP A 49 8.61 -6.11 -12.05
N ALA A 50 8.22 -5.49 -13.17
CA ALA A 50 8.21 -6.13 -14.47
C ALA A 50 9.63 -6.53 -14.94
N SER A 51 10.64 -5.70 -14.63
CA SER A 51 12.04 -5.97 -15.00
C SER A 51 12.65 -7.14 -14.24
N VAL A 52 12.11 -7.50 -13.08
CA VAL A 52 12.52 -8.69 -12.32
C VAL A 52 12.29 -9.98 -13.12
N GLY A 53 11.40 -9.96 -14.13
CA GLY A 53 11.15 -11.07 -15.03
C GLY A 53 10.51 -12.27 -14.33
N SER A 54 9.91 -13.17 -15.11
CA SER A 54 9.40 -14.43 -14.55
C SER A 54 10.52 -15.44 -14.32
N ASP A 55 11.67 -15.38 -15.01
CA ASP A 55 12.58 -16.52 -15.12
C ASP A 55 13.98 -16.19 -14.56
N GLY A 56 14.42 -16.93 -13.53
CA GLY A 56 15.75 -16.77 -12.93
C GLY A 56 15.95 -17.57 -11.63
N GLU A 57 17.19 -18.03 -11.39
CA GLU A 57 17.61 -18.86 -10.23
C GLU A 57 17.55 -18.08 -8.90
N ASP A 58 17.63 -16.74 -8.96
CA ASP A 58 17.73 -15.83 -7.79
C ASP A 58 16.38 -15.17 -7.41
N ARG A 59 15.24 -15.73 -7.83
CA ARG A 59 13.91 -15.09 -7.72
C ARG A 59 13.56 -14.66 -6.28
N GLY A 60 13.95 -15.47 -5.29
CA GLY A 60 13.71 -15.16 -3.88
C GLY A 60 14.54 -13.98 -3.37
N GLU A 61 15.81 -13.86 -3.75
CA GLU A 61 16.63 -12.69 -3.40
C GLU A 61 16.13 -11.42 -4.06
N VAL A 62 15.79 -11.49 -5.35
CA VAL A 62 15.29 -10.32 -6.10
C VAL A 62 13.95 -9.84 -5.55
N THR A 63 13.03 -10.77 -5.22
CA THR A 63 11.71 -10.42 -4.65
C THR A 63 11.87 -9.80 -3.25
N GLY A 64 12.78 -10.31 -2.42
CA GLY A 64 13.02 -9.74 -1.08
C GLY A 64 13.67 -8.36 -1.14
N ALA A 65 14.67 -8.18 -2.03
CA ALA A 65 15.27 -6.87 -2.25
C ALA A 65 14.27 -5.85 -2.81
N PHE A 66 13.24 -6.32 -3.52
CA PHE A 66 12.17 -5.50 -4.03
C PHE A 66 11.21 -5.01 -2.94
N ALA A 67 10.94 -5.81 -1.90
CA ALA A 67 10.11 -5.40 -0.76
C ALA A 67 10.63 -4.12 -0.09
N GLU A 68 11.94 -4.04 0.14
CA GLU A 68 12.60 -2.85 0.69
C GLU A 68 12.46 -1.62 -0.22
N ARG A 69 12.50 -1.82 -1.53
CA ARG A 69 12.33 -0.72 -2.50
C ARG A 69 10.89 -0.24 -2.58
N ILE A 70 9.92 -1.14 -2.47
CA ILE A 70 8.50 -0.77 -2.35
C ILE A 70 8.28 0.06 -1.07
N ARG A 71 8.89 -0.32 0.07
CA ARG A 71 8.82 0.47 1.32
C ARG A 71 9.41 1.87 1.16
N ALA A 72 10.59 1.97 0.54
CA ALA A 72 11.20 3.26 0.25
C ALA A 72 10.31 4.12 -0.69
N ALA A 73 9.61 3.50 -1.64
CA ALA A 73 8.64 4.19 -2.48
C ALA A 73 7.43 4.68 -1.65
N ALA A 74 6.93 3.88 -0.71
CA ALA A 74 5.84 4.27 0.19
C ALA A 74 6.20 5.50 1.05
N ASP A 75 7.44 5.60 1.50
CA ASP A 75 7.93 6.77 2.25
C ASP A 75 8.04 8.04 1.38
N SER A 76 8.07 7.90 0.05
CA SER A 76 8.25 9.01 -0.88
C SER A 76 6.93 9.60 -1.41
N VAL A 77 5.80 8.92 -1.21
CA VAL A 77 4.48 9.38 -1.68
C VAL A 77 3.76 10.21 -0.63
N SER A 78 2.96 11.16 -1.11
CA SER A 78 2.16 12.04 -0.26
C SER A 78 0.78 11.46 0.06
N SER A 79 0.14 10.78 -0.90
CA SER A 79 -1.14 10.09 -0.69
C SER A 79 -1.03 8.95 0.32
N SER A 80 -1.95 8.91 1.29
CA SER A 80 -2.02 7.82 2.26
C SER A 80 -2.51 6.52 1.63
N SER A 81 -3.46 6.55 0.67
CA SER A 81 -3.93 5.32 0.01
C SER A 81 -2.78 4.62 -0.72
N VAL A 82 -2.07 5.39 -1.55
CA VAL A 82 -0.90 4.90 -2.30
C VAL A 82 0.18 4.39 -1.36
N ARG A 83 0.44 5.08 -0.24
CA ARG A 83 1.40 4.62 0.76
C ARG A 83 0.99 3.28 1.36
N ASP A 84 -0.27 3.15 1.75
CA ASP A 84 -0.81 1.96 2.40
C ASP A 84 -0.79 0.76 1.44
N ASP A 85 -1.16 0.97 0.17
CA ASP A 85 -1.10 -0.09 -0.83
C ASP A 85 0.33 -0.48 -1.21
N LEU A 86 1.27 0.46 -1.32
CA LEU A 86 2.69 0.14 -1.48
C LEU A 86 3.19 -0.70 -0.28
N ASN A 87 2.87 -0.31 0.95
CA ASN A 87 3.26 -1.10 2.13
C ASN A 87 2.63 -2.50 2.11
N ARG A 88 1.35 -2.62 1.73
CA ARG A 88 0.67 -3.91 1.59
C ARG A 88 1.30 -4.79 0.51
N TRP A 89 1.75 -4.21 -0.59
CA TRP A 89 2.52 -4.94 -1.61
C TRP A 89 3.85 -5.43 -1.02
N ALA A 90 4.60 -4.58 -0.32
CA ALA A 90 5.85 -4.97 0.34
C ALA A 90 5.64 -6.11 1.37
N GLU A 91 4.57 -6.06 2.16
CA GLU A 91 4.19 -7.09 3.11
C GLU A 91 3.92 -8.45 2.45
N GLY A 92 3.36 -8.46 1.24
CA GLY A 92 3.16 -9.69 0.47
C GLY A 92 4.44 -10.17 -0.21
N ALA A 93 5.39 -9.28 -0.54
CA ALA A 93 6.63 -9.60 -1.22
C ALA A 93 7.60 -10.40 -0.34
N ASP A 94 7.68 -10.12 0.97
CA ASP A 94 8.55 -10.83 1.91
C ASP A 94 8.26 -12.35 1.99
N PRO A 95 7.03 -12.80 2.33
CA PRO A 95 6.71 -14.22 2.37
C PRO A 95 6.82 -14.86 0.97
N LEU A 96 6.48 -14.12 -0.08
CA LEU A 96 6.66 -14.60 -1.45
C LEU A 96 8.15 -14.84 -1.78
N ALA A 97 9.04 -13.98 -1.31
CA ALA A 97 10.48 -14.13 -1.44
C ALA A 97 10.98 -15.38 -0.70
N GLU A 98 10.53 -15.61 0.53
CA GLU A 98 10.88 -16.80 1.30
C GLU A 98 10.44 -18.10 0.62
N ILE A 99 9.19 -18.15 0.13
CA ILE A 99 8.66 -19.30 -0.62
C ILE A 99 9.52 -19.56 -1.87
N ARG A 100 9.94 -18.50 -2.56
CA ARG A 100 10.79 -18.58 -3.76
C ARG A 100 12.24 -18.97 -3.46
N ARG A 101 12.75 -18.78 -2.23
CA ARG A 101 14.08 -19.28 -1.79
C ARG A 101 14.06 -20.77 -1.43
N GLY A 102 12.88 -21.35 -1.24
CA GLY A 102 12.72 -22.77 -0.93
C GLY A 102 13.28 -23.70 -2.02
N PRO A 103 13.53 -24.99 -1.70
CA PRO A 103 14.17 -25.93 -2.62
C PRO A 103 13.39 -26.08 -3.94
N ALA A 104 14.05 -25.71 -5.04
CA ALA A 104 13.74 -25.99 -6.45
C ALA A 104 12.25 -25.92 -6.87
N GLY A 105 11.51 -24.89 -6.42
CA GLY A 105 10.26 -24.52 -7.07
C GLY A 105 9.06 -25.44 -6.82
N ALA A 106 9.12 -26.32 -5.81
CA ALA A 106 7.93 -27.01 -5.29
C ALA A 106 7.09 -26.00 -4.48
N VAL A 107 6.44 -25.08 -5.20
CA VAL A 107 5.44 -24.18 -4.63
C VAL A 107 4.15 -24.99 -4.51
N ASP A 108 3.66 -25.17 -3.28
CA ASP A 108 2.31 -25.72 -3.08
C ASP A 108 1.30 -24.61 -3.31
N ASP A 109 0.55 -24.70 -4.41
CA ASP A 109 -0.49 -23.73 -4.75
C ASP A 109 -1.60 -23.63 -3.68
N ASN A 110 -1.72 -24.63 -2.81
CA ASN A 110 -2.67 -24.64 -1.69
C ASN A 110 -2.04 -24.15 -0.38
N ASP A 111 -0.77 -23.74 -0.37
CA ASP A 111 -0.14 -23.16 0.81
C ASP A 111 -0.89 -21.86 1.19
N PRO A 112 -1.54 -21.79 2.37
CA PRO A 112 -2.24 -20.58 2.80
C PRO A 112 -1.32 -19.36 2.89
N THR A 113 -0.01 -19.57 3.08
CA THR A 113 1.01 -18.52 3.09
C THR A 113 1.22 -17.95 1.69
N LEU A 114 1.30 -18.82 0.67
CA LEU A 114 1.37 -18.41 -0.73
C LEU A 114 0.12 -17.64 -1.14
N VAL A 115 -1.06 -18.21 -0.88
CA VAL A 115 -2.35 -17.58 -1.24
C VAL A 115 -2.47 -16.19 -0.61
N ARG A 116 -2.10 -16.06 0.67
CA ARG A 116 -2.09 -14.77 1.36
C ARG A 116 -1.08 -13.79 0.76
N ALA A 117 0.15 -14.24 0.51
CA ALA A 117 1.20 -13.41 -0.08
C ALA A 117 0.80 -12.87 -1.46
N LEU A 118 0.27 -13.74 -2.32
CA LEU A 118 -0.23 -13.37 -3.64
C LEU A 118 -1.43 -12.43 -3.55
N GLY A 119 -2.35 -12.64 -2.61
CA GLY A 119 -3.50 -11.74 -2.39
C GLY A 119 -3.08 -10.33 -1.93
N LEU A 120 -2.02 -10.23 -1.13
CA LEU A 120 -1.44 -8.94 -0.74
C LEU A 120 -0.78 -8.26 -1.94
N VAL A 121 0.11 -8.96 -2.65
CA VAL A 121 0.83 -8.45 -3.83
C VAL A 121 -0.12 -8.02 -4.94
N PHE A 122 -0.98 -8.93 -5.42
CA PHE A 122 -1.85 -8.64 -6.55
C PHE A 122 -3.01 -7.71 -6.19
N GLY A 123 -3.56 -7.83 -4.98
CA GLY A 123 -4.62 -6.93 -4.55
C GLY A 123 -4.12 -5.49 -4.39
N ALA A 124 -2.96 -5.28 -3.78
CA ALA A 124 -2.37 -3.94 -3.69
C ALA A 124 -1.98 -3.39 -5.06
N ALA A 125 -1.43 -4.22 -5.95
CA ALA A 125 -1.14 -3.82 -7.32
C ALA A 125 -2.40 -3.45 -8.11
N ASP A 126 -3.56 -4.04 -7.82
CA ASP A 126 -4.82 -3.69 -8.47
C ASP A 126 -5.33 -2.32 -8.00
N GLU A 127 -5.40 -2.10 -6.68
CA GLU A 127 -5.79 -0.82 -6.08
C GLU A 127 -4.88 0.33 -6.59
N LEU A 128 -3.56 0.11 -6.65
CA LEU A 128 -2.62 1.09 -7.21
C LEU A 128 -2.85 1.39 -8.70
N ARG A 129 -3.35 0.42 -9.48
CA ARG A 129 -3.73 0.66 -10.89
C ARG A 129 -5.04 1.43 -10.99
N GLU A 130 -6.00 1.19 -10.10
CA GLU A 130 -7.23 1.97 -10.06
C GLU A 130 -6.96 3.43 -9.68
N ASP A 131 -6.10 3.64 -8.68
CA ASP A 131 -5.66 4.95 -8.20
C ASP A 131 -4.75 5.69 -9.21
N CYS A 132 -3.92 4.95 -9.95
CA CYS A 132 -2.98 5.48 -10.94
C CYS A 132 -3.04 4.71 -12.28
N PRO A 133 -4.08 4.92 -13.12
CA PRO A 133 -4.34 4.09 -14.31
C PRO A 133 -3.26 4.14 -15.39
N GLU A 134 -2.52 5.23 -15.47
CA GLU A 134 -1.41 5.39 -16.43
C GLU A 134 -0.12 4.72 -15.95
N SER A 135 -0.03 4.30 -14.68
CA SER A 135 1.21 3.77 -14.10
C SER A 135 1.64 2.42 -14.66
N TYR A 136 0.69 1.65 -15.17
CA TYR A 136 0.93 0.34 -15.81
C TYR A 136 1.10 0.45 -17.33
N ARG A 137 0.89 1.63 -17.94
CA ARG A 137 1.27 1.87 -19.34
C ARG A 137 2.78 2.08 -19.43
N VAL A 138 3.54 1.05 -19.08
CA VAL A 138 4.88 0.88 -19.62
C VAL A 138 4.65 0.43 -21.05
N GLU A 139 4.81 1.40 -21.95
CA GLU A 139 4.62 1.29 -23.39
C GLU A 139 5.25 0.01 -23.95
N ALA A 140 4.40 -0.78 -24.61
CA ALA A 140 4.84 -1.67 -25.67
C ALA A 140 5.33 -0.79 -26.83
N GLU A 141 6.56 -0.32 -26.75
CA GLU A 141 7.32 0.27 -27.86
C GLU A 141 8.53 -0.60 -28.20
#